data_AF-W1DFV5-F1
#
_entry.id   AF-W1DFV5-F1
#
_cell.length_a   1.000
_cell.length_b   1.000
_cell.length_c   1.000
_cell.angle_alpha   90.00
_cell.angle_beta   90.00
_cell.angle_gamma   90.00
#
_symmetry.space_group_name_H-M   'P 1'
#
loop_
_entity.id
_entity.type
_entity.pdbx_description
1 polymer ?
#
loop_
_entity_poly.entity_id
_entity_poly.type
_entity_poly.pdbx_seq_one_letter_code
_entity_poly.pdbx_strand_id
1 'polypeptide(L)'
;MKSTDQIGGNLDVRVDRISQPGVNISLVQLNAKGTEKQHELRLRVQGEPVSGQLALAGSFDRQAERWKGSLSDTRFQTPVGPVALTRSIALDYRNLEQKISIGPHCWTNPNAELCVPETIDAGAADGRG
;
A
#
# COMPACT_ATOMS: atom_id res chain seq x y z
N MET A 1 -30.81 -5.21 -7.39
CA MET A 1 -30.36 -4.04 -8.19
C MET A 1 -28.85 -3.93 -8.01
N LYS A 2 -28.05 -4.30 -9.02
CA LYS A 2 -26.60 -3.98 -8.99
C LYS A 2 -26.49 -2.53 -9.44
N SER A 3 -26.00 -1.65 -8.57
CA SER A 3 -25.80 -0.24 -8.94
C SER A 3 -24.92 -0.18 -10.20
N THR A 4 -25.46 0.39 -11.28
CA THR A 4 -24.76 0.63 -12.55
C THR A 4 -23.72 1.74 -12.45
N ASP A 5 -23.73 2.49 -11.35
CA ASP A 5 -22.80 3.59 -11.15
C ASP A 5 -21.46 3.04 -10.67
N GLN A 6 -20.45 3.34 -11.48
CA GLN A 6 -19.04 3.18 -11.14
C GLN A 6 -18.77 4.00 -9.87
N ILE A 7 -18.32 3.36 -8.80
CA ILE A 7 -18.00 4.08 -7.55
C ILE A 7 -16.77 4.93 -7.81
N GLY A 8 -16.86 6.21 -7.46
CA GLY A 8 -15.73 7.13 -7.49
C GLY A 8 -15.80 8.13 -6.36
N GLY A 9 -14.67 8.73 -6.05
CA GLY A 9 -14.55 9.66 -4.95
C GLY A 9 -13.18 10.30 -4.85
N ASN A 10 -13.11 11.27 -3.96
CA ASN A 10 -11.87 11.88 -3.51
C ASN A 10 -11.90 11.94 -1.98
N LEU A 11 -10.78 11.59 -1.37
CA LEU A 11 -10.57 11.57 0.06
C LEU A 11 -9.23 12.24 0.35
N ASP A 12 -9.29 13.36 1.06
CA ASP A 12 -8.11 14.07 1.53
C ASP A 12 -8.15 14.10 3.06
N VAL A 13 -7.23 13.39 3.69
CA VAL A 13 -7.06 13.37 5.15
C VAL A 13 -5.73 14.02 5.47
N ARG A 14 -5.77 15.01 6.37
CA ARG A 14 -4.59 15.66 6.91
C ARG A 14 -4.69 15.65 8.42
N VAL A 15 -3.65 15.13 9.06
CA VAL A 15 -3.47 15.17 10.51
C VAL A 15 -2.19 15.91 10.79
N ASP A 16 -2.28 17.03 11.49
CA ASP A 16 -1.14 17.81 11.91
C ASP A 16 -0.85 17.54 13.39
N ARG A 17 0.44 17.49 13.74
CA ARG A 17 0.94 17.50 15.12
C ARG A 17 0.38 16.39 16.02
N ILE A 18 0.78 15.15 15.76
CA ILE A 18 0.62 14.03 16.70
C ILE A 18 1.82 14.04 17.65
N SER A 19 1.57 14.26 18.94
CA SER A 19 2.62 14.30 19.97
C SER A 19 2.27 13.39 21.15
N GLN A 20 3.11 12.38 21.37
CA GLN A 20 3.07 11.44 22.48
C GLN A 20 4.51 11.07 22.88
N PRO A 21 4.78 10.55 24.08
CA PRO A 21 6.13 10.08 24.43
C PRO A 21 6.68 9.10 23.38
N GLY A 22 7.82 9.43 22.78
CA GLY A 22 8.46 8.62 21.73
C GLY A 22 7.88 8.76 20.32
N VAL A 23 6.85 9.59 20.12
CA VAL A 23 6.22 9.84 18.81
C VAL A 23 5.96 11.33 18.63
N ASN A 24 6.57 11.92 17.60
CA ASN A 24 6.36 13.31 17.23
C ASN A 24 6.20 13.42 15.70
N ILE A 25 4.96 13.32 15.23
CA ILE A 25 4.62 13.38 13.81
C ILE A 25 4.03 14.76 13.52
N SER A 26 4.75 15.55 12.73
CA SER A 26 4.31 16.89 12.33
C SER A 26 3.17 16.83 11.32
N LEU A 27 3.17 15.83 10.44
CA LEU A 27 2.18 15.68 9.38
C LEU A 27 1.94 14.21 9.00
N VAL A 28 0.67 13.82 8.92
CA VAL A 28 0.21 12.68 8.12
C VAL A 28 -0.74 13.21 7.07
N GLN A 29 -0.43 12.96 5.80
CA GLN A 29 -1.30 13.32 4.69
C GLN A 29 -1.61 12.07 3.85
N LEU A 30 -2.89 11.78 3.71
CA LEU A 30 -3.42 10.72 2.86
C LEU A 30 -4.32 11.36 1.81
N ASN A 31 -3.99 11.17 0.54
CA ASN A 31 -4.84 11.56 -0.58
C ASN A 31 -5.24 10.29 -1.33
N ALA A 32 -6.52 10.05 -1.53
CA ALA A 32 -7.02 8.96 -2.35
C ALA A 32 -8.09 9.48 -3.30
N LYS A 33 -7.97 9.17 -4.59
CA LYS A 33 -8.87 9.70 -5.62
C LYS A 33 -9.11 8.71 -6.74
N GLY A 34 -10.20 8.92 -7.47
CA GLY A 34 -10.49 8.22 -8.70
C GLY A 34 -11.76 7.37 -8.56
N THR A 35 -11.79 6.30 -9.33
CA THR A 35 -12.92 5.38 -9.41
C THR A 35 -12.48 3.96 -9.08
N GLU A 36 -13.44 3.05 -8.90
CA GLU A 36 -13.13 1.64 -8.71
C GLU A 36 -12.27 1.09 -9.84
N LYS A 37 -12.53 1.46 -11.11
CA LYS A 37 -11.77 0.99 -12.27
C LYS A 37 -10.38 1.64 -12.39
N GLN A 38 -10.15 2.77 -11.71
CA GLN A 38 -8.85 3.43 -11.68
C GLN A 38 -8.80 4.41 -10.51
N HIS A 39 -8.00 4.10 -9.50
CA HIS A 39 -7.78 4.96 -8.34
C HIS A 39 -6.31 5.03 -7.96
N GLU A 40 -5.97 6.11 -7.27
CA GLU A 40 -4.64 6.39 -6.76
C GLU A 40 -4.75 6.77 -5.29
N LEU A 41 -3.78 6.32 -4.50
CA LEU A 41 -3.57 6.68 -3.12
C LEU A 41 -2.13 7.13 -2.94
N ARG A 42 -1.94 8.24 -2.24
CA ARG A 42 -0.62 8.70 -1.79
C ARG A 42 -0.67 8.96 -0.29
N LEU A 43 0.32 8.43 0.40
CA LEU A 43 0.54 8.68 1.81
C LEU A 43 1.87 9.40 1.98
N ARG A 44 1.89 10.44 2.82
CA ARG A 44 3.10 11.11 3.29
C ARG A 44 3.05 11.23 4.80
N VAL A 45 4.17 10.93 5.44
CA VAL A 45 4.36 11.05 6.89
C VAL A 45 5.62 11.86 7.14
N GLN A 46 5.56 12.85 8.02
CA GLN A 46 6.71 13.65 8.42
C GLN A 46 6.80 13.69 9.95
N GLY A 47 7.99 13.37 10.46
CA GLY A 47 8.28 13.38 11.89
C GLY A 47 9.08 12.15 12.32
N GLU A 48 9.00 11.87 13.62
CA GLU A 48 9.73 10.82 14.32
C GLU A 48 8.77 9.88 15.05
N PRO A 49 9.09 8.57 15.12
CA PRO A 49 10.32 7.94 14.66
C PRO A 49 10.36 7.65 13.15
N VAL A 50 9.26 7.87 12.44
CA VAL A 50 9.11 7.50 11.04
C VAL A 50 8.66 8.68 10.20
N SER A 51 9.33 8.87 9.07
CA SER A 51 8.90 9.77 8.00
C SER A 51 9.04 9.06 6.67
N GLY A 52 8.25 9.43 5.67
CA GLY A 52 8.30 8.74 4.39
C GLY A 52 7.07 8.94 3.55
N GLN A 53 6.99 8.15 2.49
CA GLN A 53 5.87 8.14 1.58
C GLN A 53 5.69 6.81 0.88
N LEU A 54 4.50 6.63 0.30
CA LEU A 54 4.21 5.59 -0.66
C LEU A 54 3.16 6.08 -1.66
N ALA A 55 3.15 5.47 -2.84
CA ALA A 55 2.11 5.62 -3.84
C ALA A 55 1.52 4.24 -4.17
N LEU A 56 0.20 4.17 -4.22
CA LEU A 56 -0.55 2.98 -4.61
C LEU A 56 -1.52 3.34 -5.73
N ALA A 57 -1.42 2.68 -6.87
CA ALA A 57 -2.42 2.76 -7.93
C ALA A 57 -3.20 1.44 -8.00
N GLY A 58 -4.48 1.49 -8.35
CA GLY A 58 -5.32 0.30 -8.37
C GLY A 58 -6.51 0.36 -9.33
N SER A 59 -7.04 -0.82 -9.63
CA SER A 59 -8.23 -1.04 -10.43
C SER A 59 -8.98 -2.25 -9.88
N PHE A 60 -10.28 -2.10 -9.66
CA PHE A 60 -11.18 -3.15 -9.21
C PHE A 60 -12.13 -3.56 -10.34
N ASP A 61 -12.12 -4.85 -10.64
CA ASP A 61 -13.11 -5.46 -11.51
C ASP A 61 -14.20 -6.14 -10.69
N ARG A 62 -15.37 -5.52 -10.64
CA ARG A 62 -16.56 -6.07 -9.97
C ARG A 62 -17.00 -7.43 -10.52
N GLN A 63 -16.79 -7.71 -11.80
CA GLN A 63 -17.26 -8.97 -12.39
C GLN A 63 -16.37 -10.14 -11.96
N ALA A 64 -15.06 -9.91 -11.94
CA ALA A 64 -14.08 -10.90 -11.50
C ALA A 64 -13.84 -10.89 -9.98
N GLU A 65 -14.43 -9.93 -9.26
CA GLU A 65 -14.13 -9.59 -7.85
C GLU A 65 -12.62 -9.53 -7.59
N ARG A 66 -11.90 -8.88 -8.50
CA ARG A 66 -10.45 -8.86 -8.53
C ARG A 66 -9.94 -7.44 -8.49
N TRP A 67 -9.06 -7.15 -7.54
CA TRP A 67 -8.34 -5.89 -7.47
C TRP A 67 -6.91 -6.10 -7.94
N LYS A 68 -6.46 -5.27 -8.89
CA LYS A 68 -5.07 -5.21 -9.32
C LYS A 68 -4.51 -3.86 -8.95
N GLY A 69 -3.28 -3.84 -8.46
CA GLY A 69 -2.62 -2.61 -8.07
C GLY A 69 -1.12 -2.62 -8.25
N SER A 70 -0.53 -1.45 -8.05
CA SER A 70 0.92 -1.27 -8.03
C SER A 70 1.34 -0.38 -6.87
N LEU A 71 2.19 -0.92 -5.99
CA LEU A 71 2.85 -0.16 -4.93
C LEU A 71 4.18 0.37 -5.47
N SER A 72 4.39 1.67 -5.38
CA SER A 72 5.60 2.33 -5.91
C SER A 72 5.97 3.54 -5.06
N ASP A 73 7.14 4.12 -5.34
CA ASP A 73 7.61 5.34 -4.66
C ASP A 73 7.60 5.20 -3.11
N THR A 74 7.83 3.98 -2.63
CA THR A 74 7.77 3.65 -1.21
C THR A 74 9.14 3.82 -0.57
N ARG A 75 9.26 4.78 0.34
CA ARG A 75 10.46 4.98 1.16
C ARG A 75 10.08 5.50 2.53
N PHE A 76 10.75 4.99 3.55
CA PHE A 76 10.57 5.42 4.93
C PHE A 76 11.92 5.56 5.61
N GLN A 77 12.15 6.69 6.26
CA GLN A 77 13.12 6.80 7.33
C GLN A 77 12.54 6.10 8.55
N THR A 78 13.28 5.17 9.13
CA THR A 78 12.90 4.43 10.33
C THR A 78 14.04 4.48 11.35
N PRO A 79 13.82 4.12 12.63
CA PRO A 79 14.90 4.09 13.63
C PRO A 79 16.09 3.20 13.25
N VAL A 80 15.87 2.18 12.42
CA VAL A 80 16.91 1.25 11.96
C VAL A 80 17.50 1.65 10.59
N GLY A 81 17.25 2.89 10.16
CA GLY A 81 17.73 3.46 8.90
C GLY A 81 16.65 3.56 7.82
N PRO A 82 16.98 4.19 6.67
CA PRO A 82 16.06 4.29 5.56
C PRO A 82 15.77 2.91 4.97
N VAL A 83 14.51 2.65 4.67
CA VAL A 83 14.03 1.49 3.94
C VAL A 83 13.31 1.98 2.70
N ALA A 84 13.72 1.52 1.52
CA ALA A 84 13.13 1.95 0.25
C ALA A 84 12.89 0.77 -0.69
N LEU A 85 11.78 0.83 -1.39
CA LEU A 85 11.42 -0.11 -2.45
C LEU A 85 12.22 0.21 -3.71
N THR A 86 12.90 -0.79 -4.29
CA THR A 86 13.76 -0.57 -5.48
C THR A 86 12.99 -0.36 -6.77
N ARG A 87 11.81 -0.99 -6.89
CA ARG A 87 10.93 -0.93 -8.06
C ARG A 87 9.48 -1.18 -7.67
N SER A 88 8.56 -0.75 -8.52
CA SER A 88 7.14 -0.98 -8.29
C SER A 88 6.79 -2.47 -8.11
N ILE A 89 5.95 -2.78 -7.11
CA ILE A 89 5.43 -4.12 -6.85
C ILE A 89 4.07 -4.25 -7.54
N ALA A 90 3.84 -5.32 -8.28
CA ALA A 90 2.51 -5.68 -8.76
C ALA A 90 1.74 -6.42 -7.66
N LEU A 91 0.50 -6.02 -7.42
CA LEU A 91 -0.40 -6.61 -6.43
C LEU A 91 -1.65 -7.13 -7.13
N ASP A 92 -2.12 -8.31 -6.74
CA ASP A 92 -3.30 -8.93 -7.34
C ASP A 92 -4.11 -9.65 -6.27
N TYR A 93 -5.18 -9.01 -5.82
CA TYR A 93 -6.12 -9.56 -4.86
C TYR A 93 -7.32 -10.19 -5.57
N ARG A 94 -7.53 -11.48 -5.33
CA ARG A 94 -8.64 -12.29 -5.86
C ARG A 94 -9.61 -12.59 -4.73
N ASN A 95 -10.71 -11.84 -4.65
CA ASN A 95 -11.66 -11.93 -3.54
C ASN A 95 -12.30 -13.32 -3.44
N LEU A 96 -12.66 -13.94 -4.57
CA LEU A 96 -13.27 -15.27 -4.62
C LEU A 96 -12.39 -16.36 -3.99
N GLU A 97 -11.08 -16.21 -4.10
CA GLU A 97 -10.09 -17.13 -3.51
C GLU A 97 -9.61 -16.66 -2.13
N GLN A 98 -9.95 -15.44 -1.72
CA GLN A 98 -9.40 -14.75 -0.56
C GLN A 98 -7.86 -14.74 -0.53
N LYS A 99 -7.25 -14.55 -1.71
CA LYS A 99 -5.80 -14.57 -1.90
C LYS A 99 -5.28 -13.26 -2.46
N ILE A 100 -4.07 -12.89 -2.05
CA ILE A 100 -3.27 -11.83 -2.64
C ILE A 100 -1.97 -12.41 -3.20
N SER A 101 -1.72 -12.10 -4.46
CA SER A 101 -0.40 -12.30 -5.06
C SER A 101 0.40 -11.00 -5.03
N ILE A 102 1.64 -11.10 -4.56
CA ILE A 102 2.58 -9.99 -4.44
C ILE A 102 3.79 -10.33 -5.32
N GLY A 103 3.99 -9.54 -6.37
CA GLY A 103 5.07 -9.78 -7.32
C GLY A 103 6.47 -9.66 -6.71
N PRO A 104 7.51 -10.17 -7.39
CA PRO A 104 8.88 -10.12 -6.90
C PRO A 104 9.37 -8.69 -6.65
N HIS A 105 9.98 -8.46 -5.50
CA HIS A 105 10.35 -7.12 -5.04
C HIS A 105 11.59 -7.15 -4.16
N CYS A 106 12.28 -6.02 -4.08
CA CYS A 106 13.41 -5.84 -3.17
C CYS A 106 13.26 -4.56 -2.38
N TRP A 107 13.64 -4.63 -1.11
CA TRP A 107 13.74 -3.50 -0.20
C TRP A 107 15.21 -3.27 0.13
N THR A 108 15.61 -2.00 0.13
CA THR A 108 16.98 -1.59 0.41
C THR A 108 17.05 -0.80 1.69
N ASN A 109 18.09 -1.07 2.46
CA ASN A 109 18.57 -0.30 3.60
C ASN A 109 20.10 -0.18 3.42
N PRO A 110 20.76 0.90 3.90
CA PRO A 110 22.22 1.04 3.80
C PRO A 110 23.01 -0.18 4.28
N ASN A 111 22.46 -0.97 5.20
CA ASN A 111 23.12 -2.14 5.77
C ASN A 111 22.65 -3.48 5.19
N ALA A 112 21.58 -3.51 4.38
CA ALA A 112 20.98 -4.75 3.90
C ALA A 112 20.09 -4.57 2.67
N GLU A 113 19.98 -5.62 1.87
CA GLU A 113 18.94 -5.76 0.85
C GLU A 113 18.10 -7.00 1.17
N LEU A 114 16.76 -6.84 1.15
CA LEU A 114 15.82 -7.92 1.31
C LEU A 114 15.03 -8.09 0.01
N CYS A 115 15.33 -9.16 -0.72
CA CYS A 115 14.64 -9.52 -1.93
C CYS A 115 13.72 -10.72 -1.73
N VAL A 116 12.54 -10.63 -2.32
CA VAL A 116 11.63 -11.74 -2.54
C VAL A 116 11.62 -12.02 -4.05
N PRO A 117 12.31 -13.07 -4.51
CA PRO A 117 12.54 -13.31 -5.94
C PRO A 117 11.33 -13.89 -6.68
N GLU A 118 10.42 -14.53 -5.94
CA GLU A 118 9.23 -15.17 -6.48
C GLU A 118 7.96 -14.47 -6.00
N THR A 119 6.86 -14.68 -6.72
CA THR A 119 5.56 -14.17 -6.32
C THR A 119 5.13 -14.84 -5.01
N ILE A 120 4.83 -14.04 -3.99
CA ILE A 120 4.15 -14.54 -2.79
C ILE A 120 2.67 -14.68 -3.12
N ASP A 121 2.08 -15.83 -2.85
CA ASP A 121 0.62 -16.00 -2.87
C ASP A 121 0.13 -16.32 -1.45
N ALA A 122 -0.50 -15.34 -0.81
CA ALA A 122 -0.94 -15.41 0.58
C ALA A 122 -2.47 -15.35 0.65
N GLY A 123 -3.08 -16.13 1.52
CA GLY A 123 -4.53 -16.12 1.76
C GLY A 123 -4.87 -16.81 3.06
N ALA A 124 -6.16 -16.96 3.36
CA ALA A 124 -6.57 -17.79 4.49
C ALA A 124 -5.96 -19.18 4.33
N ALA A 125 -5.27 -19.66 5.37
CA ALA A 125 -4.94 -21.07 5.45
C ALA A 125 -6.27 -21.82 5.55
N ASP A 126 -6.53 -22.74 4.63
CA ASP A 126 -7.67 -23.65 4.76
C ASP A 126 -7.55 -24.31 6.14
N GLY A 127 -8.46 -23.95 7.05
CA GLY A 127 -8.52 -24.53 8.38
C GLY A 127 -8.88 -26.01 8.30
N ARG A 128 -7.88 -26.86 8.07
CA ARG A 128 -7.90 -28.30 8.31
C ARG A 128 -6.52 -28.70 8.84
N GLY A 129 -6.38 -28.54 10.16
CA GLY A 129 -5.62 -29.50 10.96
C GLY A 129 -6.48 -30.73 11.24
#